data_AF-Q7P444-F1
#
_entry.id   AF-Q7P444-F1
#
_cell.length_a   1.000
_cell.length_b   1.000
_cell.length_c   1.000
_cell.angle_alpha   90.00
_cell.angle_beta   90.00
_cell.angle_gamma   90.00
#
_symmetry.space_group_name_H-M   'P 1'
#
loop_
_entity.id
_entity.type
_entity.pdbx_description
1 polymer ?
#
loop_
_entity_poly.entity_id
_entity_poly.type
_entity_poly.pdbx_seq_one_letter_code
_entity_poly.pdbx_strand_id
1 'polypeptide(L)'
;MNTEIKYLELLSKTFKNIAETSTEIINLQAIMNLPKGTEHFMTDIHGEYEAFNHVLRNGSGTIRNKIEEAYGNKLTENDKKELASIIYYPKEKVELMQNRDNFNVDKWMITIIYRLIEVCKVVCSKYTRSKVRKAMTKDFEYILQELLYEKKELANKKEYFDSIVDTIISIDRGKEFIIAICNLIQRLNIDHLHIVGDIYDRGPFPHLIMDTLAEYNNLDIQWGNHDILWIGAALGNKACIANVIRICCRYNNNDILEEAYGINLLPFATFAMKYYGNDPCKRFRAKEGVDSDLIAQCTSHEYIHLSRIIFRKNPN
;
A
#
# COMPACT_ATOMS: atom_id res chain seq x y z
N MET A 1 45.47 -10.65 10.46
CA MET A 1 44.88 -11.57 9.47
C MET A 1 43.83 -10.78 8.71
N ASN A 2 44.07 -10.53 7.43
CA ASN A 2 43.54 -9.39 6.67
C ASN A 2 42.01 -9.51 6.49
N THR A 3 41.23 -8.48 6.87
CA THR A 3 39.76 -8.47 6.74
C THR A 3 39.30 -8.82 5.32
N GLU A 4 40.09 -8.43 4.34
CA GLU A 4 39.94 -8.76 2.92
C GLU A 4 39.93 -10.27 2.65
N ILE A 5 40.81 -11.05 3.29
CA ILE A 5 40.83 -12.52 3.14
C ILE A 5 39.54 -13.13 3.69
N LYS A 6 39.04 -12.65 4.84
CA LYS A 6 37.75 -13.10 5.38
C LYS A 6 36.58 -12.81 4.43
N TYR A 7 36.57 -11.65 3.79
CA TYR A 7 35.56 -11.32 2.79
C TYR A 7 35.65 -12.22 1.55
N LEU A 8 36.86 -12.45 1.03
CA LEU A 8 37.09 -13.33 -0.12
C LEU A 8 36.75 -14.79 0.20
N GLU A 9 37.08 -15.28 1.39
CA GLU A 9 36.67 -16.61 1.87
C GLU A 9 35.14 -16.72 1.94
N LEU A 10 34.44 -15.69 2.41
CA LEU A 10 32.98 -15.68 2.45
C LEU A 10 32.39 -15.69 1.03
N LEU A 11 32.91 -14.85 0.13
CA LEU A 11 32.46 -14.76 -1.26
C LEU A 11 32.71 -16.06 -2.03
N SER A 12 33.83 -16.75 -1.76
CA SER A 12 34.16 -18.04 -2.40
C SER A 12 33.14 -19.15 -2.12
N LYS A 13 32.33 -19.02 -1.05
CA LYS A 13 31.21 -19.94 -0.76
C LYS A 13 30.07 -19.79 -1.74
N THR A 14 29.87 -18.58 -2.28
CA THR A 14 28.78 -18.24 -3.20
C THR A 14 29.23 -18.26 -4.66
N PHE A 15 30.45 -17.79 -4.95
CA PHE A 15 31.01 -17.71 -6.30
C PHE A 15 32.27 -18.59 -6.41
N LYS A 16 32.12 -19.77 -7.02
CA LYS A 16 33.11 -20.86 -6.91
C LYS A 16 34.25 -20.75 -7.91
N ASN A 17 34.07 -19.98 -8.98
CA ASN A 17 35.03 -19.86 -10.07
C ASN A 17 35.00 -18.46 -10.68
N ILE A 18 36.02 -18.16 -11.49
CA ILE A 18 36.19 -16.86 -12.15
C ILE A 18 34.96 -16.52 -13.00
N ALA A 19 34.39 -17.49 -13.73
CA ALA A 19 33.26 -17.25 -14.61
C ALA A 19 32.01 -16.82 -13.84
N GLU A 20 31.64 -17.52 -12.76
CA GLU A 20 30.51 -17.16 -11.89
C GLU A 20 30.68 -15.76 -11.30
N THR A 21 31.87 -15.45 -10.76
CA THR A 21 32.17 -14.12 -10.22
C THR A 21 32.11 -13.04 -11.30
N SER A 22 32.68 -13.28 -12.48
CA SER A 22 32.63 -12.34 -13.60
C SER A 22 31.21 -12.10 -14.07
N THR A 23 30.38 -13.14 -14.21
CA THR A 23 28.97 -13.01 -14.58
C THR A 23 28.21 -12.17 -13.57
N GLU A 24 28.40 -12.39 -12.27
CA GLU A 24 27.70 -11.60 -11.26
C GLU A 24 28.19 -10.14 -11.21
N ILE A 25 29.49 -9.89 -11.37
CA ILE A 25 30.01 -8.52 -11.47
C ILE A 25 29.37 -7.80 -12.67
N ILE A 26 29.32 -8.44 -13.84
CA ILE A 26 28.68 -7.87 -15.04
C ILE A 26 27.20 -7.57 -14.77
N ASN A 27 26.49 -8.50 -14.14
CA ASN A 27 25.07 -8.35 -13.80
C ASN A 27 24.83 -7.18 -12.84
N LEU A 28 25.58 -7.10 -11.74
CA LEU A 28 25.47 -6.02 -10.75
C LEU A 28 25.85 -4.66 -11.35
N GLN A 29 26.92 -4.60 -12.16
CA GLN A 29 27.29 -3.38 -12.89
C GLN A 29 26.21 -2.94 -13.87
N ALA A 30 25.59 -3.87 -14.60
CA ALA A 30 24.47 -3.55 -15.49
C ALA A 30 23.27 -2.99 -14.71
N ILE A 31 22.96 -3.57 -13.55
CA ILE A 31 21.87 -3.09 -12.67
C ILE A 31 22.19 -1.69 -12.11
N MET A 32 23.42 -1.44 -11.66
CA MET A 32 23.85 -0.14 -11.14
C MET A 32 23.79 0.98 -12.18
N ASN A 33 23.87 0.64 -13.47
CA ASN A 33 23.76 1.61 -14.57
C ASN A 33 22.30 1.91 -14.97
N LEU A 34 21.32 1.24 -14.37
CA LEU A 34 19.91 1.60 -14.56
C LEU A 34 19.57 2.88 -13.78
N PRO A 35 18.58 3.67 -14.24
CA PRO A 35 18.07 4.78 -13.47
C PRO A 35 17.59 4.34 -12.09
N LYS A 36 17.81 5.17 -11.07
CA LYS A 36 17.38 4.88 -9.71
C LYS A 36 15.85 4.67 -9.65
N GLY A 37 15.43 3.67 -8.88
CA GLY A 37 14.03 3.45 -8.52
C GLY A 37 13.41 4.65 -7.80
N THR A 38 12.08 4.69 -7.75
CA THR A 38 11.37 5.74 -7.00
C THR A 38 11.39 5.39 -5.51
N GLU A 39 11.99 6.24 -4.69
CA GLU A 39 11.87 6.18 -3.23
C GLU A 39 10.63 6.97 -2.81
N HIS A 40 9.70 6.33 -2.11
CA HIS A 40 8.48 6.99 -1.66
C HIS A 40 8.45 7.09 -0.14
N PHE A 41 8.56 8.30 0.39
CA PHE A 41 8.46 8.57 1.82
C PHE A 41 7.03 8.94 2.18
N MET A 42 6.46 8.25 3.17
CA MET A 42 5.15 8.56 3.74
C MET A 42 5.28 8.85 5.23
N THR A 43 4.76 10.00 5.64
CA THR A 43 4.64 10.43 7.03
C THR A 43 3.16 10.63 7.35
N ASP A 44 2.83 10.83 8.62
CA ASP A 44 1.52 11.29 9.07
C ASP A 44 0.34 10.41 8.61
N ILE A 45 0.54 9.10 8.63
CA ILE A 45 -0.49 8.13 8.22
C ILE A 45 -1.63 8.14 9.22
N HIS A 46 -1.31 8.06 10.52
CA HIS A 46 -2.25 8.23 11.63
C HIS A 46 -3.52 7.39 11.52
N GLY A 47 -3.48 6.18 10.97
CA GLY A 47 -4.66 5.33 10.82
C GLY A 47 -5.62 5.70 9.68
N GLU A 48 -5.29 6.70 8.85
CA GLU A 48 -6.09 7.18 7.71
C GLU A 48 -5.91 6.28 6.47
N TYR A 49 -6.51 5.09 6.51
CA TYR A 49 -6.33 4.05 5.49
C TYR A 49 -6.71 4.47 4.07
N GLU A 50 -7.83 5.19 3.88
CA GLU A 50 -8.26 5.60 2.53
C GLU A 50 -7.27 6.56 1.88
N ALA A 51 -6.80 7.54 2.64
CA ALA A 51 -5.80 8.50 2.19
C ALA A 51 -4.46 7.80 1.90
N PHE A 52 -4.01 6.91 2.79
CA PHE A 52 -2.83 6.09 2.60
C PHE A 52 -2.89 5.31 1.29
N ASN A 53 -3.99 4.57 1.06
CA ASN A 53 -4.17 3.79 -0.15
C ASN A 53 -4.24 4.64 -1.41
N HIS A 54 -4.92 5.80 -1.36
CA HIS A 54 -4.98 6.71 -2.50
C HIS A 54 -3.59 7.22 -2.87
N VAL A 55 -2.74 7.57 -1.89
CA VAL A 55 -1.37 8.02 -2.12
C VAL A 55 -0.52 6.91 -2.74
N LEU A 56 -0.61 5.67 -2.24
CA LEU A 56 0.09 4.54 -2.86
C LEU A 56 -0.36 4.30 -4.31
N ARG A 57 -1.67 4.32 -4.56
CA ARG A 57 -2.26 4.10 -5.89
C ARG A 57 -1.87 5.18 -6.89
N ASN A 58 -1.70 6.43 -6.45
CA ASN A 58 -1.32 7.54 -7.33
C ASN A 58 0.20 7.79 -7.41
N GLY A 59 0.99 7.17 -6.52
CA GLY A 59 2.43 7.31 -6.41
C GLY A 59 2.90 8.74 -6.10
N SER A 60 2.17 9.49 -5.28
CA SER A 60 2.31 10.93 -5.09
C SER A 60 2.38 11.73 -6.41
N GLY A 61 1.51 11.38 -7.36
CA GLY A 61 1.40 12.05 -8.66
C GLY A 61 2.44 11.64 -9.71
N THR A 62 3.38 10.76 -9.37
CA THR A 62 4.37 10.25 -10.33
C THR A 62 3.73 9.49 -11.50
N ILE A 63 2.60 8.81 -11.28
CA ILE A 63 1.87 8.15 -12.37
C ILE A 63 1.39 9.16 -13.41
N ARG A 64 0.92 10.34 -12.98
CA ARG A 64 0.52 11.41 -13.90
C ARG A 64 1.70 11.86 -14.75
N ASN A 65 2.89 11.97 -14.17
CA ASN A 65 4.12 12.28 -14.90
C ASN A 65 4.49 11.17 -15.90
N LYS A 66 4.27 9.90 -15.56
CA LYS A 66 4.52 8.75 -16.46
C LYS A 66 3.54 8.71 -17.63
N ILE A 67 2.27 9.08 -17.41
CA ILE A 67 1.30 9.28 -18.48
C ILE A 67 1.73 10.43 -19.39
N GLU A 68 2.21 11.54 -18.82
CA GLU A 68 2.73 12.68 -19.58
C GLU A 68 3.95 12.29 -20.44
N GLU A 69 4.88 11.51 -19.88
CA GLU A 69 6.06 11.02 -20.59
C GLU A 69 5.69 10.08 -21.74
N ALA A 70 4.68 9.22 -21.56
CA ALA A 70 4.22 8.28 -22.59
C ALA A 70 3.47 8.97 -23.75
N TYR A 71 2.64 9.97 -23.43
CA TYR A 71 1.69 10.54 -24.39
C TYR A 71 1.96 11.98 -24.77
N GLY A 72 2.49 12.82 -23.88
CA GLY A 72 2.68 14.25 -24.11
C GLY A 72 1.43 14.88 -24.74
N ASN A 73 1.60 15.48 -25.92
CA ASN A 73 0.50 16.12 -26.65
C ASN A 73 -0.38 15.15 -27.48
N LYS A 74 -0.13 13.84 -27.47
CA LYS A 74 -0.92 12.84 -28.22
C LYS A 74 -2.31 12.59 -27.62
N LEU A 75 -2.50 12.90 -26.34
CA LEU A 75 -3.77 12.76 -25.63
C LEU A 75 -4.21 14.10 -25.05
N THR A 76 -5.52 14.30 -24.96
CA THR A 76 -6.07 15.48 -24.27
C THR A 76 -5.86 15.38 -22.76
N GLU A 77 -5.92 16.49 -22.04
CA GLU A 77 -5.86 16.47 -20.57
C GLU A 77 -6.98 15.64 -19.93
N ASN A 78 -8.15 15.57 -20.57
CA ASN A 78 -9.26 14.74 -20.10
C ASN A 78 -8.94 13.25 -20.28
N ASP A 79 -8.40 12.85 -21.43
CA ASP A 79 -7.96 11.47 -21.66
C ASP A 79 -6.88 11.05 -20.65
N LYS A 80 -5.92 11.93 -20.35
CA LYS A 80 -4.87 11.66 -19.35
C LYS A 80 -5.44 11.51 -17.95
N LYS A 81 -6.42 12.35 -17.57
CA LYS A 81 -7.12 12.24 -16.28
C LYS A 81 -7.92 10.94 -16.17
N GLU A 82 -8.61 10.55 -17.25
CA GLU A 82 -9.32 9.27 -17.31
C GLU A 82 -8.36 8.10 -17.14
N LEU A 83 -7.24 8.10 -17.89
CA LEU A 83 -6.23 7.05 -17.79
C LEU A 83 -5.61 6.97 -16.38
N ALA A 84 -5.31 8.11 -15.77
CA ALA A 84 -4.84 8.15 -14.38
C ALA A 84 -5.88 7.55 -13.43
N SER A 85 -7.15 7.90 -13.58
CA SER A 85 -8.25 7.37 -12.76
C SER A 85 -8.41 5.86 -12.90
N ILE A 86 -8.26 5.33 -14.12
CA ILE A 86 -8.25 3.87 -14.39
C ILE A 86 -7.05 3.19 -13.73
N ILE A 87 -5.87 3.82 -13.76
CA ILE A 87 -4.70 3.26 -13.08
C ILE A 87 -4.91 3.27 -11.57
N TYR A 88 -5.50 4.31 -10.98
CA TYR A 88 -5.68 4.40 -9.53
C TYR A 88 -6.75 3.42 -9.00
N TYR A 89 -7.86 3.28 -9.71
CA TYR A 89 -9.04 2.53 -9.29
C TYR A 89 -9.53 1.61 -10.42
N PRO A 90 -8.74 0.59 -10.83
CA PRO A 90 -9.03 -0.18 -12.03
C PRO A 90 -10.30 -1.01 -11.91
N LYS A 91 -10.56 -1.62 -10.75
CA LYS A 91 -11.75 -2.46 -10.54
C LYS A 91 -13.02 -1.62 -10.65
N GLU A 92 -13.06 -0.53 -9.88
CA GLU A 92 -14.18 0.38 -9.77
C GLU A 92 -14.47 1.06 -11.13
N LYS A 93 -13.42 1.42 -11.88
CA LYS A 93 -13.57 2.06 -13.19
C LYS A 93 -14.05 1.10 -14.27
N VAL A 94 -13.54 -0.14 -14.31
CA VAL A 94 -14.00 -1.11 -15.30
C VAL A 94 -15.46 -1.47 -15.05
N GLU A 95 -15.86 -1.69 -13.79
CA GLU A 95 -17.25 -1.98 -13.43
C GLU A 95 -18.20 -0.83 -13.77
N LEU A 96 -17.78 0.41 -13.51
CA LEU A 96 -18.55 1.60 -13.89
C LEU A 96 -18.75 1.69 -15.40
N MET A 97 -17.74 1.38 -16.20
CA MET A 97 -17.83 1.43 -17.66
C MET A 97 -18.63 0.27 -18.25
N GLN A 98 -18.60 -0.91 -17.62
CA GLN A 98 -19.42 -2.06 -18.01
C GLN A 98 -20.92 -1.81 -17.80
N ASN A 99 -21.28 -1.08 -16.74
CA ASN A 99 -22.68 -0.76 -16.41
C ASN A 99 -23.24 0.45 -17.18
N ARG A 100 -22.50 0.99 -18.16
CA ARG A 100 -22.90 2.19 -18.89
C ARG A 100 -23.76 1.84 -20.10
N ASP A 101 -24.97 2.38 -20.15
CA ASP A 101 -25.91 2.16 -21.25
C ASP A 101 -25.36 2.68 -22.60
N ASN A 102 -25.65 1.94 -23.68
CA ASN A 102 -25.28 2.27 -25.07
C ASN A 102 -23.77 2.51 -25.29
N PHE A 103 -22.91 1.88 -24.49
CA PHE A 103 -21.47 2.00 -24.58
C PHE A 103 -20.83 0.72 -25.13
N ASN A 104 -19.96 0.86 -26.13
CA ASN A 104 -19.17 -0.28 -26.62
C ASN A 104 -17.97 -0.50 -25.70
N VAL A 105 -18.18 -1.37 -24.71
CA VAL A 105 -17.18 -1.68 -23.68
C VAL A 105 -15.92 -2.30 -24.31
N ASP A 106 -16.07 -3.23 -25.25
CA ASP A 106 -14.95 -3.92 -25.90
C ASP A 106 -14.00 -2.94 -26.59
N LYS A 107 -14.54 -2.03 -27.40
CA LYS A 107 -13.75 -1.00 -28.08
C LYS A 107 -13.04 -0.09 -27.10
N TRP A 108 -13.68 0.23 -25.98
CA TRP A 108 -13.06 1.01 -24.91
C TRP A 108 -11.93 0.22 -24.24
N MET A 109 -12.15 -1.06 -23.89
CA MET A 109 -11.12 -1.90 -23.28
C MET A 109 -9.90 -2.03 -24.18
N ILE A 110 -10.09 -2.29 -25.48
CA ILE A 110 -9.01 -2.32 -26.47
C ILE A 110 -8.22 -1.01 -26.38
N THR A 111 -8.90 0.14 -26.51
CA THR A 111 -8.25 1.46 -26.45
C THR A 111 -7.46 1.67 -25.17
N ILE A 112 -8.02 1.31 -24.02
CA ILE A 112 -7.38 1.43 -22.70
C ILE A 112 -6.19 0.48 -22.57
N ILE A 113 -6.27 -0.74 -23.08
CA ILE A 113 -5.15 -1.71 -23.06
C ILE A 113 -3.95 -1.15 -23.82
N TYR A 114 -4.14 -0.63 -25.05
CA TYR A 114 -3.04 0.04 -25.77
C TYR A 114 -2.47 1.21 -24.96
N ARG A 115 -3.35 2.00 -24.32
CA ARG A 115 -2.93 3.14 -23.51
C ARG A 115 -2.08 2.73 -22.30
N LEU A 116 -2.52 1.71 -21.58
CA LEU A 116 -1.84 1.19 -20.41
C LEU A 116 -0.49 0.54 -20.76
N ILE A 117 -0.39 -0.16 -21.89
CA ILE A 117 0.86 -0.80 -22.31
C ILE A 117 1.96 0.23 -22.58
N GLU A 118 1.65 1.37 -23.19
CA GLU A 118 2.64 2.42 -23.44
C GLU A 118 3.10 3.09 -22.13
N VAL A 119 2.17 3.37 -21.20
CA VAL A 119 2.54 3.86 -19.86
C VAL A 119 3.40 2.83 -19.12
N CYS A 120 3.02 1.56 -19.19
CA CYS A 120 3.74 0.47 -18.54
C CYS A 120 5.18 0.34 -19.08
N LYS A 121 5.40 0.50 -20.40
CA LYS A 121 6.76 0.53 -20.98
C LYS A 121 7.62 1.63 -20.38
N VAL A 122 7.07 2.83 -20.22
CA VAL A 122 7.78 3.96 -19.60
C VAL A 122 8.16 3.62 -18.16
N VAL A 123 7.22 3.07 -17.37
CA VAL A 123 7.46 2.67 -15.98
C VAL A 123 8.49 1.54 -15.87
N CYS A 124 8.45 0.57 -16.78
CA CYS A 124 9.35 -0.59 -16.81
C CYS A 124 10.78 -0.26 -17.28
N SER A 125 10.98 0.85 -18.00
CA SER A 125 12.24 1.20 -18.66
C SER A 125 13.46 1.30 -17.73
N LYS A 126 13.22 1.62 -16.45
CA LYS A 126 14.25 1.73 -15.40
C LYS A 126 14.56 0.41 -14.66
N TYR A 127 13.95 -0.70 -15.06
CA TYR A 127 14.11 -1.98 -14.39
C TYR A 127 14.60 -3.09 -15.32
N THR A 128 15.27 -4.09 -14.75
CA THR A 128 15.61 -5.30 -15.50
C THR A 128 14.36 -6.09 -15.88
N ARG A 129 14.43 -6.84 -16.98
CA ARG A 129 13.34 -7.75 -17.39
C ARG A 129 12.95 -8.73 -16.28
N SER A 130 13.94 -9.24 -15.55
CA SER A 130 13.67 -10.15 -14.44
C SER A 130 12.89 -9.47 -13.30
N LYS A 131 13.16 -8.20 -12.99
CA LYS A 131 12.43 -7.47 -11.93
C LYS A 131 10.99 -7.21 -12.36
N VAL A 132 10.79 -6.74 -13.60
CA VAL A 132 9.45 -6.53 -14.17
C VAL A 132 8.66 -7.83 -14.20
N ARG A 133 9.24 -8.93 -14.70
CA ARG A 133 8.58 -10.25 -14.76
C ARG A 133 8.11 -10.74 -13.38
N LYS A 134 8.96 -10.62 -12.35
CA LYS A 134 8.59 -10.98 -10.96
C LYS A 134 7.47 -10.11 -10.39
N ALA A 135 7.25 -8.92 -10.94
CA ALA A 135 6.18 -8.02 -10.52
C ALA A 135 4.83 -8.31 -11.19
N MET A 136 4.81 -9.05 -12.30
CA MET A 136 3.61 -9.39 -13.06
C MET A 136 2.75 -10.43 -12.32
N THR A 137 1.44 -10.40 -12.59
CA THR A 137 0.53 -11.50 -12.22
C THR A 137 0.82 -12.73 -13.06
N LYS A 138 0.88 -13.91 -12.44
CA LYS A 138 1.21 -15.19 -13.10
C LYS A 138 0.30 -15.47 -14.31
N ASP A 139 -0.99 -15.17 -14.19
CA ASP A 139 -2.00 -15.43 -15.23
C ASP A 139 -1.71 -14.72 -16.57
N PHE A 140 -1.02 -13.57 -16.53
CA PHE A 140 -0.75 -12.75 -17.70
C PHE A 140 0.75 -12.51 -17.93
N GLU A 141 1.63 -13.18 -17.18
CA GLU A 141 3.07 -12.93 -17.21
C GLU A 141 3.67 -13.09 -18.62
N TYR A 142 3.31 -14.16 -19.32
CA TYR A 142 3.79 -14.41 -20.68
C TYR A 142 3.28 -13.33 -21.66
N ILE A 143 1.97 -13.08 -21.64
CA ILE A 143 1.31 -12.13 -22.54
C ILE A 143 1.84 -10.71 -22.33
N LEU A 144 2.04 -10.28 -21.07
CA LEU A 144 2.59 -8.96 -20.76
C LEU A 144 4.04 -8.81 -21.22
N GLN A 145 4.86 -9.86 -21.15
CA GLN A 145 6.22 -9.82 -21.68
C GLN A 145 6.22 -9.63 -23.19
N GLU A 146 5.36 -10.35 -23.91
CA GLU A 146 5.21 -10.20 -25.37
C GLU A 146 4.81 -8.75 -25.71
N LEU A 147 3.80 -8.21 -25.03
CA LEU A 147 3.29 -6.86 -25.33
C LEU A 147 4.25 -5.72 -24.94
N LEU A 148 5.09 -5.91 -23.92
CA LEU A 148 6.02 -4.89 -23.44
C LEU A 148 7.33 -4.84 -24.23
N TYR A 149 7.91 -5.99 -24.56
CA TYR A 149 9.27 -6.05 -25.13
C TYR A 149 9.31 -6.20 -26.65
N GLU A 150 8.17 -6.48 -27.27
CA GLU A 150 8.14 -6.68 -28.71
C GLU A 150 8.29 -5.35 -29.48
N LYS A 151 9.15 -5.37 -30.50
CA LYS A 151 9.43 -4.19 -31.32
C LYS A 151 8.30 -3.96 -32.31
N LYS A 152 7.55 -2.87 -32.12
CA LYS A 152 6.44 -2.42 -32.99
C LYS A 152 6.86 -2.06 -34.43
N GLU A 153 8.15 -1.99 -34.72
CA GLU A 153 8.69 -1.47 -36.00
C GLU A 153 8.54 -2.44 -37.19
N LEU A 154 8.09 -3.68 -36.95
CA LEU A 154 7.84 -4.67 -38.00
C LEU A 154 6.32 -4.83 -38.22
N ALA A 155 5.84 -4.65 -39.45
CA ALA A 155 4.41 -4.69 -39.78
C ALA A 155 3.71 -5.98 -39.28
N ASN A 156 4.35 -7.14 -39.49
CA ASN A 156 3.85 -8.45 -39.01
C ASN A 156 3.67 -8.50 -37.49
N LYS A 157 4.41 -7.68 -36.74
CA LYS A 157 4.36 -7.65 -35.27
C LYS A 157 3.24 -6.76 -34.73
N LYS A 158 2.73 -5.83 -35.54
CA LYS A 158 1.53 -5.06 -35.20
C LYS A 158 0.29 -5.95 -35.25
N GLU A 159 0.13 -6.71 -36.33
CA GLU A 159 -0.99 -7.68 -36.45
C GLU A 159 -0.96 -8.72 -35.33
N TYR A 160 0.23 -9.20 -34.96
CA TYR A 160 0.40 -10.09 -33.81
C TYR A 160 -0.06 -9.44 -32.49
N PHE A 161 0.34 -8.20 -32.24
CA PHE A 161 -0.09 -7.45 -31.05
C PHE A 161 -1.62 -7.27 -31.02
N ASP A 162 -2.20 -6.85 -32.15
CA ASP A 162 -3.63 -6.62 -32.28
C ASP A 162 -4.40 -7.93 -32.05
N SER A 163 -3.92 -9.04 -32.59
CA SER A 163 -4.49 -10.38 -32.38
C SER A 163 -4.48 -10.82 -30.90
N ILE A 164 -3.41 -10.51 -30.15
CA ILE A 164 -3.37 -10.82 -28.71
C ILE A 164 -4.46 -10.04 -27.98
N VAL A 165 -4.56 -8.73 -28.22
CA VAL A 165 -5.55 -7.88 -27.55
C VAL A 165 -6.97 -8.31 -27.90
N ASP A 166 -7.25 -8.54 -29.18
CA ASP A 166 -8.56 -9.02 -29.63
C ASP A 166 -8.91 -10.37 -29.01
N THR A 167 -7.93 -11.28 -28.89
CA THR A 167 -8.14 -12.58 -28.24
C THR A 167 -8.54 -12.40 -26.78
N ILE A 168 -7.83 -11.56 -26.01
CA ILE A 168 -8.13 -11.29 -24.59
C ILE A 168 -9.57 -10.79 -24.41
N ILE A 169 -10.03 -9.90 -25.30
CA ILE A 169 -11.40 -9.39 -25.25
C ILE A 169 -12.41 -10.47 -25.65
N SER A 170 -12.14 -11.23 -26.72
CA SER A 170 -13.06 -12.25 -27.23
C SER A 170 -13.33 -13.39 -26.24
N ILE A 171 -12.39 -13.67 -25.33
CA ILE A 171 -12.53 -14.68 -24.27
C ILE A 171 -13.02 -14.09 -22.95
N ASP A 172 -13.50 -12.84 -22.94
CA ASP A 172 -14.00 -12.11 -21.76
C ASP A 172 -12.98 -12.01 -20.61
N ARG A 173 -11.70 -11.76 -20.95
CA ARG A 173 -10.62 -11.56 -19.97
C ARG A 173 -10.05 -10.14 -19.95
N GLY A 174 -10.71 -9.21 -20.65
CA GLY A 174 -10.30 -7.80 -20.74
C GLY A 174 -10.27 -7.08 -19.39
N LYS A 175 -11.27 -7.34 -18.52
CA LYS A 175 -11.35 -6.74 -17.18
C LYS A 175 -10.15 -7.11 -16.33
N GLU A 176 -9.87 -8.41 -16.19
CA GLU A 176 -8.77 -8.92 -15.38
C GLU A 176 -7.42 -8.46 -15.92
N PHE A 177 -7.31 -8.36 -17.26
CA PHE A 177 -6.09 -7.90 -17.91
C PHE A 177 -5.81 -6.42 -17.64
N ILE A 178 -6.82 -5.55 -17.73
CA ILE A 178 -6.70 -4.13 -17.38
C ILE A 178 -6.27 -3.98 -15.91
N ILE A 179 -6.92 -4.70 -15.00
CA ILE A 179 -6.58 -4.69 -13.57
C ILE A 179 -5.13 -5.14 -13.36
N ALA A 180 -4.70 -6.21 -14.04
CA ALA A 180 -3.34 -6.72 -13.93
C ALA A 180 -2.29 -5.71 -14.41
N ILE A 181 -2.51 -5.01 -15.53
CA ILE A 181 -1.58 -3.97 -16.01
C ILE A 181 -1.57 -2.78 -15.06
N CYS A 182 -2.73 -2.30 -14.60
CA CYS A 182 -2.79 -1.18 -13.65
C CYS A 182 -2.03 -1.50 -12.36
N ASN A 183 -2.22 -2.70 -11.80
CA ASN A 183 -1.50 -3.16 -10.62
C ASN A 183 0.01 -3.27 -10.88
N LEU A 184 0.42 -3.73 -12.07
CA LEU A 184 1.84 -3.77 -12.46
C LEU A 184 2.44 -2.35 -12.53
N ILE A 185 1.70 -1.40 -13.13
CA ILE A 185 2.10 0.01 -13.18
C ILE A 185 2.27 0.56 -11.77
N GLN A 186 1.26 0.40 -10.90
CA GLN A 186 1.31 0.86 -9.50
C GLN A 186 2.52 0.26 -8.76
N ARG A 187 2.71 -1.06 -8.86
CA ARG A 187 3.77 -1.82 -8.18
C ARG A 187 5.18 -1.42 -8.62
N LEU A 188 5.37 -1.12 -9.90
CA LEU A 188 6.68 -0.70 -10.42
C LEU A 188 6.92 0.81 -10.30
N ASN A 189 5.86 1.58 -10.09
CA ASN A 189 5.97 3.02 -9.99
C ASN A 189 6.68 3.47 -8.70
N ILE A 190 6.43 2.79 -7.58
CA ILE A 190 7.15 2.93 -6.31
C ILE A 190 8.13 1.77 -6.19
N ASP A 191 9.43 2.05 -6.07
CA ASP A 191 10.44 1.00 -5.97
C ASP A 191 10.71 0.57 -4.53
N HIS A 192 10.75 1.55 -3.64
CA HIS A 192 10.87 1.35 -2.19
C HIS A 192 9.91 2.29 -1.48
N LEU A 193 9.22 1.75 -0.48
CA LEU A 193 8.34 2.51 0.40
C LEU A 193 9.04 2.74 1.74
N HIS A 194 9.13 3.98 2.17
CA HIS A 194 9.68 4.37 3.47
C HIS A 194 8.55 4.92 4.32
N ILE A 195 8.17 4.19 5.37
CA ILE A 195 7.19 4.66 6.33
C ILE A 195 7.92 5.34 7.49
N VAL A 196 7.57 6.60 7.73
CA VAL A 196 8.19 7.42 8.77
C VAL A 196 7.17 7.63 9.89
N GLY A 197 6.99 6.56 10.66
CA GLY A 197 6.28 6.53 11.93
C GLY A 197 4.80 6.85 11.92
N ASP A 198 4.22 6.71 13.10
CA ASP A 198 2.84 7.04 13.48
C ASP A 198 1.82 6.45 12.50
N ILE A 199 1.97 5.15 12.23
CA ILE A 199 0.94 4.35 11.54
C ILE A 199 -0.29 4.28 12.43
N TYR A 200 -0.08 4.00 13.72
CA TYR A 200 -1.12 4.06 14.72
C TYR A 200 -1.11 5.43 15.40
N ASP A 201 -2.24 6.14 15.41
CA ASP A 201 -2.44 7.26 16.33
C ASP A 201 -3.95 7.53 16.53
N ARG A 202 -4.52 8.40 15.69
CA ARG A 202 -5.82 9.03 15.89
C ARG A 202 -6.88 8.66 14.86
N GLY A 203 -6.51 8.01 13.77
CA GLY A 203 -7.42 7.55 12.74
C GLY A 203 -7.91 6.11 12.98
N PRO A 204 -8.97 5.71 12.27
CA PRO A 204 -9.79 4.54 12.61
C PRO A 204 -9.25 3.20 12.11
N PHE A 205 -8.40 3.16 11.08
CA PHE A 205 -8.07 1.92 10.37
C PHE A 205 -6.57 1.59 10.26
N PRO A 206 -5.76 1.71 11.35
CA PRO A 206 -4.33 1.38 11.28
C PRO A 206 -4.05 -0.11 11.03
N HIS A 207 -4.98 -1.00 11.39
CA HIS A 207 -4.86 -2.44 11.12
C HIS A 207 -4.87 -2.75 9.62
N LEU A 208 -5.73 -2.11 8.83
CA LEU A 208 -5.77 -2.28 7.36
C LEU A 208 -4.51 -1.73 6.68
N ILE A 209 -3.91 -0.67 7.25
CA ILE A 209 -2.62 -0.16 6.79
C ILE A 209 -1.54 -1.21 7.03
N MET A 210 -1.50 -1.82 8.22
CA MET A 210 -0.53 -2.88 8.53
C MET A 210 -0.70 -4.10 7.62
N ASP A 211 -1.94 -4.52 7.32
CA ASP A 211 -2.21 -5.60 6.36
C ASP A 211 -1.65 -5.28 4.97
N THR A 212 -1.88 -4.04 4.51
CA THR A 212 -1.36 -3.57 3.23
C THR A 212 0.17 -3.54 3.21
N LEU A 213 0.80 -3.10 4.29
CA LEU A 213 2.25 -3.09 4.43
C LEU A 213 2.84 -4.50 4.49
N ALA A 214 2.16 -5.46 5.14
CA ALA A 214 2.63 -6.83 5.24
C ALA A 214 2.74 -7.55 3.88
N GLU A 215 1.89 -7.17 2.92
CA GLU A 215 1.93 -7.69 1.54
C GLU A 215 2.85 -6.89 0.60
N TYR A 216 3.41 -5.77 1.08
CA TYR A 216 4.23 -4.88 0.26
C TYR A 216 5.64 -5.44 0.07
N ASN A 217 6.20 -5.30 -1.14
CA ASN A 217 7.40 -6.05 -1.53
C ASN A 217 8.71 -5.49 -0.98
N ASN A 218 8.82 -4.16 -0.95
CA ASN A 218 10.07 -3.48 -0.63
C ASN A 218 9.74 -2.26 0.21
N LEU A 219 9.91 -2.40 1.51
CA LEU A 219 9.56 -1.39 2.48
C LEU A 219 10.54 -1.36 3.65
N ASP A 220 10.67 -0.20 4.26
CA ASP A 220 11.17 -0.06 5.62
C ASP A 220 10.25 0.86 6.43
N ILE A 221 10.32 0.67 7.74
CA ILE A 221 9.52 1.43 8.71
C ILE A 221 10.47 1.98 9.76
N GLN A 222 10.50 3.30 9.87
CA GLN A 222 10.98 3.97 11.07
C GLN A 222 9.82 4.09 12.05
N TRP A 223 9.90 3.38 13.18
CA TRP A 223 8.82 3.38 14.16
C TRP A 223 8.67 4.74 14.87
N GLY A 224 7.44 5.24 14.89
CA GLY A 224 7.05 6.43 15.64
C GLY A 224 6.82 6.12 17.11
N ASN A 225 6.65 7.17 17.93
CA ASN A 225 6.39 7.02 19.35
C ASN A 225 5.03 6.35 19.61
N HIS A 226 4.03 6.58 18.75
CA HIS A 226 2.75 5.91 18.87
C HIS A 226 2.83 4.45 18.47
N ASP A 227 3.59 4.11 17.43
CA ASP A 227 3.77 2.70 17.04
C ASP A 227 4.46 1.89 18.14
N ILE A 228 5.51 2.45 18.77
CA ILE A 228 6.18 1.81 19.91
C ILE A 228 5.22 1.60 21.10
N LEU A 229 4.27 2.51 21.30
CA LEU A 229 3.25 2.34 22.33
C LEU A 229 2.38 1.11 22.04
N TRP A 230 1.94 0.94 20.79
CA TRP A 230 1.14 -0.21 20.37
C TRP A 230 1.94 -1.52 20.42
N ILE A 231 3.20 -1.50 19.99
CA ILE A 231 4.11 -2.66 20.13
C ILE A 231 4.29 -3.04 21.60
N GLY A 232 4.50 -2.05 22.49
CA GLY A 232 4.61 -2.29 23.92
C GLY A 232 3.32 -2.87 24.53
N ALA A 233 2.16 -2.44 24.03
CA ALA A 233 0.87 -2.98 24.45
C ALA A 233 0.72 -4.44 24.03
N ALA A 234 1.07 -4.77 22.78
CA ALA A 234 1.05 -6.13 22.24
C ALA A 234 2.00 -7.09 23.00
N LEU A 235 3.12 -6.57 23.51
CA LEU A 235 4.06 -7.33 24.36
C LEU A 235 3.61 -7.46 25.82
N GLY A 236 2.43 -6.96 26.19
CA GLY A 236 1.85 -7.12 27.52
C GLY A 236 2.24 -6.03 28.52
N ASN A 237 2.88 -4.93 28.10
CA ASN A 237 3.19 -3.84 29.02
C ASN A 237 1.90 -3.14 29.46
N LYS A 238 1.57 -3.25 30.75
CA LYS A 238 0.32 -2.70 31.32
C LYS A 238 0.16 -1.19 31.13
N ALA A 239 1.25 -0.42 31.19
CA ALA A 239 1.19 1.03 30.99
C ALA A 239 0.92 1.37 29.52
N CYS A 240 1.55 0.63 28.59
CA CYS A 240 1.29 0.77 27.16
C CYS A 240 -0.14 0.36 26.80
N ILE A 241 -0.60 -0.81 27.25
CA ILE A 241 -2.00 -1.27 27.08
C ILE A 241 -2.95 -0.18 27.55
N ALA A 242 -2.69 0.33 28.76
CA ALA A 242 -3.60 1.27 29.35
C ALA A 242 -3.61 2.63 28.62
N ASN A 243 -2.48 3.03 28.03
CA ASN A 243 -2.40 4.23 27.21
C ASN A 243 -3.02 4.03 25.81
N VAL A 244 -2.88 2.85 25.20
CA VAL A 244 -3.53 2.49 23.93
C VAL A 244 -5.04 2.58 24.07
N ILE A 245 -5.62 1.91 25.08
CA ILE A 245 -7.07 1.98 25.31
C ILE A 245 -7.51 3.44 25.53
N ARG A 246 -6.74 4.21 26.32
CA ARG A 246 -7.02 5.64 26.55
C ARG A 246 -6.99 6.45 25.25
N ILE A 247 -6.09 6.16 24.31
CA ILE A 247 -5.99 6.86 23.02
C ILE A 247 -7.17 6.48 22.13
N CYS A 248 -7.48 5.18 22.00
CA CYS A 248 -8.63 4.69 21.24
C CYS A 248 -9.92 5.36 21.71
N CYS A 249 -10.19 5.35 23.02
CA CYS A 249 -11.37 6.04 23.54
C CYS A 249 -11.32 7.54 23.20
N ARG A 250 -10.15 8.20 23.40
CA ARG A 250 -9.99 9.67 23.24
C ARG A 250 -10.38 10.18 21.86
N TYR A 251 -10.05 9.41 20.85
CA TYR A 251 -10.31 9.73 19.45
C TYR A 251 -11.52 8.97 18.89
N ASN A 252 -12.31 8.34 19.77
CA ASN A 252 -13.50 7.59 19.40
C ASN A 252 -13.22 6.44 18.40
N ASN A 253 -12.08 5.77 18.55
CA ASN A 253 -11.64 4.63 17.75
C ASN A 253 -11.69 3.33 18.55
N ASN A 254 -12.78 3.10 19.28
CA ASN A 254 -12.97 1.86 20.05
C ASN A 254 -13.10 0.64 19.14
N ASP A 255 -13.59 0.83 17.91
CA ASP A 255 -13.72 -0.21 16.89
C ASP A 255 -12.38 -0.88 16.57
N ILE A 256 -11.25 -0.16 16.73
CA ILE A 256 -9.92 -0.77 16.62
C ILE A 256 -9.76 -1.89 17.65
N LEU A 257 -10.18 -1.67 18.89
CA LEU A 257 -10.06 -2.66 19.96
C LEU A 257 -11.08 -3.78 19.76
N GLU A 258 -12.35 -3.43 19.53
CA GLU A 258 -13.46 -4.39 19.51
C GLU A 258 -13.52 -5.19 18.20
N GLU A 259 -13.55 -4.50 17.05
CA GLU A 259 -13.74 -5.14 15.75
C GLU A 259 -12.43 -5.66 15.17
N ALA A 260 -11.37 -4.84 15.18
CA ALA A 260 -10.10 -5.25 14.55
C ALA A 260 -9.29 -6.22 15.41
N TYR A 261 -9.25 -6.01 16.74
CA TYR A 261 -8.47 -6.84 17.65
C TYR A 261 -9.30 -7.80 18.53
N GLY A 262 -10.64 -7.76 18.48
CA GLY A 262 -11.49 -8.70 19.21
C GLY A 262 -11.48 -8.52 20.73
N ILE A 263 -11.11 -7.33 21.23
CA ILE A 263 -11.00 -7.04 22.66
C ILE A 263 -12.37 -6.61 23.18
N ASN A 264 -12.95 -7.42 24.06
CA ASN A 264 -14.22 -7.09 24.70
C ASN A 264 -14.06 -5.97 25.74
N LEU A 265 -14.69 -4.81 25.50
CA LEU A 265 -14.67 -3.67 26.41
C LEU A 265 -15.75 -3.71 27.50
N LEU A 266 -16.77 -4.58 27.39
CA LEU A 266 -17.86 -4.67 28.37
C LEU A 266 -17.39 -4.87 29.83
N PRO A 267 -16.35 -5.69 30.14
CA PRO A 267 -15.82 -5.79 31.49
C PRO A 267 -15.27 -4.46 32.01
N PHE A 268 -14.64 -3.66 31.15
CA PHE A 268 -14.11 -2.33 31.50
C PHE A 268 -15.26 -1.34 31.74
N ALA A 269 -16.25 -1.29 30.86
CA ALA A 269 -17.44 -0.46 31.03
C ALA A 269 -18.18 -0.79 32.35
N THR A 270 -18.41 -2.07 32.63
CA THR A 270 -19.11 -2.53 33.85
C THR A 270 -18.34 -2.15 35.11
N PHE A 271 -17.01 -2.33 35.11
CA PHE A 271 -16.15 -1.90 36.20
C PHE A 271 -16.29 -0.38 36.42
N ALA A 272 -16.23 0.38 35.34
CA ALA A 272 -16.18 1.82 35.41
C ALA A 272 -17.51 2.42 35.88
N MET A 273 -18.65 1.88 35.44
CA MET A 273 -19.97 2.23 35.98
C MET A 273 -20.07 1.96 37.48
N LYS A 274 -19.58 0.81 37.94
CA LYS A 274 -19.66 0.40 39.36
C LYS A 274 -18.89 1.34 40.30
N TYR A 275 -17.68 1.75 39.92
CA TYR A 275 -16.79 2.49 40.82
C TYR A 275 -16.73 4.00 40.54
N TYR A 276 -17.08 4.43 39.33
CA TYR A 276 -16.93 5.82 38.90
C TYR A 276 -18.20 6.44 38.36
N GLY A 277 -19.35 5.74 38.37
CA GLY A 277 -20.65 6.17 37.82
C GLY A 277 -21.10 7.60 38.16
N ASN A 278 -20.60 8.16 39.27
CA ASN A 278 -20.94 9.48 39.77
C ASN A 278 -19.92 10.58 39.37
N ASP A 279 -18.84 10.25 38.67
CA ASP A 279 -17.83 11.22 38.22
C ASP A 279 -18.33 11.85 36.90
N PRO A 280 -18.39 13.20 36.80
CA PRO A 280 -18.87 13.86 35.58
C PRO A 280 -17.88 13.73 34.41
N CYS A 281 -16.70 13.16 34.63
CA CYS A 281 -15.68 12.80 33.63
C CYS A 281 -15.29 13.90 32.62
N LYS A 282 -15.49 15.18 32.94
CA LYS A 282 -15.37 16.30 31.99
C LYS A 282 -14.02 16.39 31.25
N ARG A 283 -12.93 15.90 31.86
CA ARG A 283 -11.57 15.92 31.28
C ARG A 283 -11.28 14.75 30.34
N PHE A 284 -12.17 13.77 30.27
CA PHE A 284 -12.00 12.51 29.57
C PHE A 284 -13.02 12.30 28.45
N ARG A 285 -13.79 13.34 28.11
CA ARG A 285 -14.65 13.29 26.92
C ARG A 285 -13.81 13.12 25.66
N ALA A 286 -14.36 12.39 24.69
CA ALA A 286 -13.76 12.25 23.38
C ALA A 286 -13.54 13.65 22.76
N LYS A 287 -12.44 13.79 22.01
CA LYS A 287 -12.14 15.05 21.32
C LYS A 287 -13.01 15.25 20.08
N GLU A 288 -13.52 14.16 19.49
CA GLU A 288 -14.27 14.13 18.23
C GLU A 288 -15.52 13.24 18.39
N GLY A 289 -16.64 13.60 17.75
CA GLY A 289 -17.92 12.87 17.80
C GLY A 289 -19.06 13.59 18.55
N VAL A 290 -20.30 13.25 18.20
CA VAL A 290 -21.51 13.80 18.84
C VAL A 290 -21.70 13.10 20.20
N ASP A 291 -21.73 13.89 21.28
CA ASP A 291 -22.08 13.47 22.64
C ASP A 291 -23.44 12.74 22.61
N SER A 292 -23.44 11.41 22.57
CA SER A 292 -24.55 10.64 23.10
C SER A 292 -24.22 10.35 24.55
N ASP A 293 -24.99 10.94 25.46
CA ASP A 293 -24.71 10.96 26.91
C ASP A 293 -24.46 9.56 27.52
N LEU A 294 -24.91 8.48 26.88
CA LEU A 294 -24.67 7.08 27.31
C LEU A 294 -23.32 6.51 26.86
N ILE A 295 -22.88 6.75 25.63
CA ILE A 295 -21.57 6.32 25.13
C ILE A 295 -20.49 7.23 25.70
N ALA A 296 -20.77 8.53 25.82
CA ALA A 296 -19.92 9.47 26.52
C ALA A 296 -19.74 9.04 27.99
N GLN A 297 -20.78 8.58 28.69
CA GLN A 297 -20.59 8.03 30.03
C GLN A 297 -19.77 6.74 30.03
N CYS A 298 -20.09 5.73 29.23
CA CYS A 298 -19.33 4.46 29.23
C CYS A 298 -17.86 4.66 28.85
N THR A 299 -17.59 5.39 27.76
CA THR A 299 -16.23 5.72 27.33
C THR A 299 -15.55 6.55 28.40
N SER A 300 -16.13 7.68 28.84
CA SER A 300 -15.52 8.59 29.84
C SER A 300 -15.17 7.89 31.16
N HIS A 301 -15.94 6.87 31.55
CA HIS A 301 -15.70 6.06 32.73
C HIS A 301 -14.53 5.06 32.51
N GLU A 302 -14.39 4.47 31.32
CA GLU A 302 -13.22 3.65 30.95
C GLU A 302 -11.90 4.44 31.04
N TYR A 303 -11.89 5.75 30.73
CA TYR A 303 -10.69 6.60 30.89
C TYR A 303 -10.28 6.87 32.34
N ILE A 304 -11.24 6.98 33.25
CA ILE A 304 -10.93 7.22 34.68
C ILE A 304 -10.15 6.04 35.24
N HIS A 305 -10.48 4.83 34.79
CA HIS A 305 -9.79 3.62 35.20
C HIS A 305 -8.31 3.62 34.78
N LEU A 306 -8.02 3.93 33.51
CA LEU A 306 -6.66 3.82 32.97
C LEU A 306 -5.73 4.91 33.51
N SER A 307 -6.24 6.13 33.66
CA SER A 307 -5.48 7.21 34.30
C SER A 307 -5.23 6.96 35.80
N ARG A 308 -6.17 6.32 36.52
CA ARG A 308 -6.00 6.01 37.95
C ARG A 308 -5.15 4.76 38.20
N ILE A 309 -5.20 3.72 37.35
CA ILE A 309 -4.33 2.54 37.45
C ILE A 309 -2.87 2.87 37.13
N ILE A 310 -2.61 3.71 36.12
CA ILE A 310 -1.23 4.05 35.73
C ILE A 310 -0.58 5.02 36.72
N PHE A 311 -1.34 5.98 37.28
CA PHE A 311 -0.78 7.08 38.06
C PHE A 311 -1.07 7.07 39.57
N ARG A 312 -1.90 6.15 40.08
CA ARG A 312 -2.03 5.92 41.52
C ARG A 312 -1.67 4.47 41.86
N LYS A 313 -0.56 4.31 42.57
CA LYS A 313 -0.36 3.17 43.47
C LYS A 313 -1.65 2.99 44.29
N ASN A 314 -2.11 1.75 44.39
CA ASN A 314 -3.18 1.27 45.26
C ASN A 314 -3.51 2.24 46.41
N PRO A 315 -4.73 2.78 46.50
CA PRO A 315 -5.26 3.06 47.82
C PRO A 315 -5.59 1.70 48.44
N ASN A 316 -4.85 1.36 49.50
CA ASN A 316 -5.28 0.32 50.44
C ASN A 316 -6.69 0.61 50.96
#